data_AF-A0A6C0G599-F1
#
_entry.id   AF-A0A6C0G599-F1
#
_cell.length_a   1.000
_cell.length_b   1.000
_cell.length_c   1.000
_cell.angle_alpha   90.00
_cell.angle_beta   90.00
_cell.angle_gamma   90.00
#
_symmetry.space_group_name_H-M   'P 1'
#
loop_
_entity.id
_entity.type
_entity.pdbx_description
1 polymer ?
#
loop_
_entity_poly.entity_id
_entity_poly.type
_entity_poly.pdbx_seq_one_letter_code
_entity_poly.pdbx_strand_id
1 'polypeptide(L)'
;MNAITMNPVWKSWGKLALVAVITAGSVAFAAGPRANAASTAQTVSASVPASLSAQTGSTYINTIYSLAKKGQIPGLQAIAGKTPISAVHYKWGEPDTGGDAKGNHYESYNFGMGQGAFAFGVNKAGVIYDLRNFGESVDQSVGIKSLTFAAVIKTLGMPKEVRFSGTDKIYVYHPAAAYELKFVGPSKVAKGKIAHIDHINVYSAKAAAQ
;
A
#
# COMPACT_ATOMS: atom_id res chain seq x y z
N MET A 1 39.15 9.57 25.42
CA MET A 1 38.26 9.33 26.57
C MET A 1 37.12 10.32 26.51
N ASN A 2 35.90 9.81 26.32
CA ASN A 2 34.61 10.26 26.85
C ASN A 2 33.49 10.05 25.83
N ALA A 3 32.86 8.89 25.98
CA ALA A 3 31.59 8.53 25.41
C ALA A 3 30.48 9.38 26.06
N ILE A 4 29.54 9.87 25.25
CA ILE A 4 28.23 10.29 25.73
C ILE A 4 27.20 9.41 25.04
N THR A 5 26.80 8.40 25.77
CA THR A 5 25.63 7.56 25.60
C THR A 5 24.37 8.38 25.89
N MET A 6 23.38 8.37 24.98
CA MET A 6 21.98 8.60 25.36
C MET A 6 21.07 7.62 24.60
N ASN A 7 20.42 6.76 25.38
CA ASN A 7 19.42 5.78 24.96
C ASN A 7 18.04 6.44 24.70
N PRO A 8 17.21 5.87 23.80
CA PRO A 8 15.83 6.30 23.61
C PRO A 8 14.88 5.73 24.68
N VAL A 9 13.94 6.57 25.13
CA VAL A 9 12.86 6.23 26.07
C VAL A 9 11.73 5.52 25.33
N TRP A 10 11.56 4.21 25.61
CA TRP A 10 10.43 3.40 25.13
C TRP A 10 9.27 3.49 26.13
N LYS A 11 8.11 4.01 25.70
CA LYS A 11 6.87 3.97 26.51
C LYS A 11 6.12 2.66 26.24
N SER A 12 6.08 1.78 27.24
CA SER A 12 5.28 0.54 27.26
C SER A 12 3.78 0.84 27.34
N TRP A 13 2.96 0.13 26.55
CA TRP A 13 1.51 0.09 26.72
C TRP A 13 1.12 -1.11 27.59
N GLY A 14 0.27 -0.85 28.58
CA GLY A 14 -0.16 -1.83 29.58
C GLY A 14 -1.40 -2.64 29.17
N LYS A 15 -1.24 -3.96 29.30
CA LYS A 15 -2.14 -4.97 29.89
C LYS A 15 -3.53 -5.22 29.26
N LEU A 16 -3.56 -6.34 28.51
CA LEU A 16 -4.51 -7.46 28.56
C LEU A 16 -5.59 -7.40 29.66
N ALA A 17 -6.85 -7.55 29.25
CA ALA A 17 -7.93 -8.08 30.08
C ALA A 17 -8.49 -9.36 29.45
N LEU A 18 -8.27 -10.48 30.13
CA LEU A 18 -8.88 -11.79 29.89
C LEU A 18 -10.27 -11.77 30.56
N VAL A 19 -11.35 -11.99 29.81
CA VAL A 19 -12.65 -12.30 30.39
C VAL A 19 -13.04 -13.71 29.95
N ALA A 20 -12.94 -14.63 30.90
CA ALA A 20 -13.48 -15.98 30.79
C ALA A 20 -14.98 -15.93 31.13
N VAL A 21 -15.83 -16.43 30.24
CA VAL A 21 -17.20 -16.82 30.58
C VAL A 21 -17.32 -18.32 30.35
N ILE A 22 -17.40 -19.04 31.47
CA ILE A 22 -17.78 -20.44 31.53
C ILE A 22 -19.31 -20.45 31.55
N THR A 23 -19.93 -21.04 30.54
CA THR A 23 -21.32 -21.50 30.64
C THR A 23 -21.36 -22.98 30.35
N ALA A 24 -21.59 -23.74 31.42
CA ALA A 24 -21.88 -25.17 31.40
C ALA A 24 -23.21 -25.41 30.69
N GLY A 25 -23.23 -26.39 29.79
CA GLY A 25 -24.44 -26.91 29.15
C GLY A 25 -24.24 -28.40 28.87
N SER A 26 -24.72 -29.22 29.79
CA SER A 26 -24.68 -30.68 29.70
C SER A 26 -25.87 -31.18 28.87
N VAL A 27 -25.62 -31.93 27.79
CA VAL A 27 -26.55 -32.97 27.31
C VAL A 27 -25.72 -34.16 26.81
N ALA A 28 -26.05 -35.35 27.33
CA ALA A 28 -25.43 -36.63 27.02
C ALA A 28 -26.33 -37.46 26.08
N PHE A 29 -25.72 -38.54 25.55
CA PHE A 29 -26.26 -39.71 24.86
C PHE A 29 -26.34 -39.67 23.32
N ALA A 30 -25.43 -40.39 22.65
CA ALA A 30 -25.69 -41.76 22.19
C ALA A 30 -24.42 -42.41 21.58
N ALA A 31 -24.23 -43.69 21.89
CA ALA A 31 -23.10 -44.52 21.50
C ALA A 31 -23.17 -45.01 20.05
N GLY A 32 -22.00 -45.19 19.44
CA GLY A 32 -21.80 -45.99 18.23
C GLY A 32 -20.31 -46.25 18.02
N PRO A 33 -19.82 -47.49 18.07
CA PRO A 33 -18.41 -47.80 17.92
C PRO A 33 -18.08 -48.05 16.45
N ARG A 34 -17.09 -47.35 15.88
CA ARG A 34 -16.36 -47.84 14.71
C ARG A 34 -14.86 -47.65 14.88
N ALA A 35 -14.19 -48.77 14.63
CA ALA A 35 -12.81 -49.11 14.88
C ALA A 35 -11.82 -48.49 13.88
N ASN A 36 -10.54 -48.76 14.18
CA ASN A 36 -9.38 -48.77 13.29
C ASN A 36 -8.77 -47.40 13.00
N ALA A 37 -7.47 -47.21 12.92
CA ALA A 37 -6.28 -47.95 13.28
C ALA A 37 -5.15 -46.95 13.03
N ALA A 38 -4.05 -47.04 13.76
CA ALA A 38 -2.84 -46.29 13.44
C ALA A 38 -2.38 -46.62 12.00
N SER A 39 -1.97 -45.63 11.22
CA SER A 39 -0.93 -45.85 10.21
C SER A 39 -0.26 -44.57 9.74
N THR A 40 1.07 -44.61 9.86
CA THR A 40 2.08 -44.12 8.91
C THR A 40 2.21 -42.62 8.62
N ALA A 41 3.40 -42.13 8.97
CA ALA A 41 4.07 -40.99 8.36
C ALA A 41 3.92 -41.00 6.83
N GLN A 42 3.54 -39.85 6.27
CA GLN A 42 3.76 -39.55 4.87
C GLN A 42 4.28 -38.13 4.77
N THR A 43 5.59 -38.03 4.52
CA THR A 43 6.23 -36.87 3.91
C THR A 43 5.53 -36.57 2.59
N VAL A 44 4.83 -35.44 2.53
CA VAL A 44 4.49 -34.77 1.27
C VAL A 44 5.01 -33.35 1.33
N SER A 45 6.07 -33.12 0.54
CA SER A 45 6.43 -31.79 0.06
C SER A 45 5.20 -31.18 -0.62
N ALA A 46 4.52 -30.29 0.09
CA ALA A 46 3.49 -29.45 -0.49
C ALA A 46 4.12 -28.08 -0.78
N SER A 47 4.42 -27.83 -2.05
CA SER A 47 4.57 -26.47 -2.56
C SER A 47 3.30 -25.70 -2.23
N VAL A 48 3.46 -24.62 -1.47
CA VAL A 48 2.35 -23.73 -1.10
C VAL A 48 1.71 -23.18 -2.37
N PRO A 49 0.38 -23.27 -2.54
CA PRO A 49 -0.29 -22.82 -3.74
C PRO A 49 -0.24 -21.28 -3.84
N ALA A 50 0.10 -20.79 -5.04
CA ALA A 50 0.18 -19.39 -5.42
C ALA A 50 -1.18 -18.64 -5.43
N SER A 51 -2.17 -19.09 -4.67
CA SER A 51 -3.55 -18.56 -4.66
C SER A 51 -3.85 -17.62 -3.49
N LEU A 52 -2.98 -17.50 -2.49
CA LEU A 52 -3.14 -16.53 -1.39
C LEU A 52 -2.73 -15.10 -1.75
N SER A 53 -1.91 -14.89 -2.79
CA SER A 53 -1.48 -13.56 -3.23
C SER A 53 -2.47 -12.87 -4.16
N ALA A 54 -3.22 -13.64 -4.97
CA ALA A 54 -4.12 -13.08 -5.98
C ALA A 54 -5.44 -12.54 -5.38
N GLN A 55 -5.98 -13.17 -4.33
CA GLN A 55 -7.21 -12.74 -3.66
C GLN A 55 -7.01 -11.45 -2.85
N THR A 56 -5.86 -11.34 -2.18
CA THR A 56 -5.42 -10.15 -1.45
C THR A 56 -5.09 -9.02 -2.43
N GLY A 57 -4.40 -9.34 -3.53
CA GLY A 57 -4.05 -8.40 -4.58
C GLY A 57 -5.26 -7.75 -5.24
N SER A 58 -6.26 -8.53 -5.66
CA SER A 58 -7.45 -7.98 -6.33
C SER A 58 -8.31 -7.10 -5.40
N THR A 59 -8.48 -7.51 -4.14
CA THR A 59 -9.19 -6.72 -3.12
C THR A 59 -8.48 -5.39 -2.86
N TYR A 60 -7.15 -5.43 -2.75
CA TYR A 60 -6.34 -4.22 -2.54
C TYR A 60 -6.38 -3.29 -3.77
N ILE A 61 -6.28 -3.82 -4.99
CA ILE A 61 -6.41 -3.04 -6.23
C ILE A 61 -7.78 -2.36 -6.31
N ASN A 62 -8.87 -3.07 -6.00
CA ASN A 62 -10.22 -2.48 -5.95
C ASN A 62 -10.36 -1.38 -4.89
N THR A 63 -9.66 -1.54 -3.76
CA THR A 63 -9.61 -0.54 -2.69
C THR A 63 -8.88 0.72 -3.15
N ILE A 64 -7.70 0.58 -3.77
CA ILE A 64 -6.95 1.67 -4.39
C ILE A 64 -7.84 2.41 -5.41
N TYR A 65 -8.51 1.67 -6.29
CA TYR A 65 -9.37 2.25 -7.30
C TYR A 65 -10.54 3.04 -6.69
N SER A 66 -11.15 2.50 -5.63
CA SER A 66 -12.27 3.16 -4.93
C SER A 66 -11.84 4.42 -4.17
N LEU A 67 -10.66 4.42 -3.56
CA LEU A 67 -10.07 5.60 -2.94
C LEU A 67 -9.72 6.67 -3.99
N ALA A 68 -9.18 6.24 -5.13
CA ALA A 68 -8.81 7.16 -6.21
C ALA A 68 -10.03 7.89 -6.80
N LYS A 69 -11.23 7.29 -6.79
CA LYS A 69 -12.49 8.00 -7.15
C LYS A 69 -12.73 9.24 -6.29
N LYS A 70 -12.24 9.22 -5.05
CA LYS A 70 -12.36 10.30 -4.07
C LYS A 70 -11.13 11.20 -4.04
N GLY A 71 -10.15 10.97 -4.93
CA GLY A 71 -8.88 11.68 -4.95
C GLY A 71 -7.92 11.26 -3.84
N GLN A 72 -8.05 10.04 -3.28
CA GLN A 72 -7.28 9.56 -2.13
C GLN A 72 -6.40 8.36 -2.50
N ILE A 73 -5.35 8.12 -1.69
CA ILE A 73 -4.48 6.93 -1.77
C ILE A 73 -4.50 6.18 -0.43
N PRO A 74 -4.18 4.86 -0.41
CA PRO A 74 -4.02 4.11 0.83
C PRO A 74 -2.96 4.73 1.74
N GLY A 75 -3.17 4.64 3.06
CA GLY A 75 -2.22 5.11 4.07
C GLY A 75 -2.21 6.62 4.30
N LEU A 76 -3.03 7.40 3.59
CA LEU A 76 -3.02 8.86 3.69
C LEU A 76 -4.42 9.48 3.72
N GLN A 77 -4.61 10.44 4.61
CA GLN A 77 -5.84 11.23 4.73
C GLN A 77 -5.70 12.58 4.02
N ALA A 78 -5.36 12.57 2.74
CA ALA A 78 -5.26 13.74 1.88
C ALA A 78 -6.04 13.51 0.59
N ILE A 79 -6.55 14.60 0.00
CA ILE A 79 -7.33 14.57 -1.23
C ILE A 79 -6.63 15.43 -2.29
N ALA A 80 -6.33 14.82 -3.43
CA ALA A 80 -5.75 15.50 -4.58
C ALA A 80 -6.66 16.65 -5.03
N GLY A 81 -6.06 17.81 -5.23
CA GLY A 81 -6.70 19.07 -5.61
C GLY A 81 -7.51 19.76 -4.51
N LYS A 82 -7.44 19.30 -3.26
CA LYS A 82 -8.15 19.94 -2.13
C LYS A 82 -7.27 20.18 -0.92
N THR A 83 -6.40 19.22 -0.59
CA THR A 83 -5.57 19.33 0.61
C THR A 83 -4.39 20.28 0.35
N PRO A 84 -4.20 21.33 1.17
CA PRO A 84 -3.01 22.16 1.10
C PRO A 84 -1.81 21.41 1.68
N ILE A 85 -0.61 21.64 1.14
CA ILE A 85 0.61 20.99 1.61
C ILE A 85 0.94 21.36 3.06
N SER A 86 0.57 22.57 3.49
CA SER A 86 0.74 23.02 4.88
C SER A 86 0.03 22.13 5.90
N ALA A 87 -1.08 21.46 5.53
CA ALA A 87 -1.76 20.51 6.41
C ALA A 87 -0.96 19.21 6.56
N VAL A 88 -0.18 18.82 5.55
CA VAL A 88 0.76 17.69 5.64
C VAL A 88 1.93 18.09 6.53
N HIS A 89 2.54 19.27 6.29
CA HIS A 89 3.63 19.82 7.12
C HIS A 89 3.24 19.90 8.59
N TYR A 90 2.03 20.37 8.89
CA TYR A 90 1.54 20.46 10.25
C TYR A 90 1.47 19.09 10.95
N LYS A 91 1.11 18.03 10.22
CA LYS A 91 0.95 16.69 10.78
C LYS A 91 2.25 15.90 10.83
N TRP A 92 3.11 16.07 9.84
CA TRP A 92 4.25 15.19 9.59
C TRP A 92 5.61 15.89 9.73
N GLY A 93 5.61 17.23 9.86
CA GLY A 93 6.82 18.04 9.84
C GLY A 93 7.31 18.31 8.41
N GLU A 94 8.54 18.79 8.33
CA GLU A 94 9.20 19.10 7.05
C GLU A 94 9.42 17.81 6.22
N PRO A 95 9.31 17.90 4.89
CA PRO A 95 9.63 16.78 4.00
C PRO A 95 11.13 16.49 4.01
N ASP A 96 11.50 15.25 3.70
CA ASP A 96 12.90 14.86 3.56
C ASP A 96 13.57 15.57 2.37
N THR A 97 12.78 15.85 1.32
CA THR A 97 13.25 16.55 0.12
C THR A 97 12.15 17.45 -0.45
N GLY A 98 12.55 18.61 -0.99
CA GLY A 98 11.70 19.49 -1.80
C GLY A 98 10.90 20.55 -1.06
N GLY A 99 10.95 20.61 0.28
CA GLY A 99 10.15 21.57 1.07
C GLY A 99 10.52 23.05 0.90
N ASP A 100 11.71 23.34 0.37
CA ASP A 100 12.19 24.70 0.07
C ASP A 100 11.91 25.12 -1.38
N ALA A 101 11.38 24.21 -2.21
CA ALA A 101 11.16 24.47 -3.62
C ALA A 101 9.97 25.42 -3.84
N LYS A 102 10.11 26.29 -4.85
CA LYS A 102 9.07 27.25 -5.23
C LYS A 102 8.39 26.83 -6.52
N GLY A 103 7.12 27.19 -6.64
CA GLY A 103 6.32 26.93 -7.82
C GLY A 103 5.81 25.49 -7.87
N ASN A 104 5.74 24.89 -9.06
CA ASN A 104 5.33 23.49 -9.19
C ASN A 104 6.51 22.58 -8.82
N HIS A 105 6.38 21.83 -7.74
CA HIS A 105 7.46 20.99 -7.23
C HIS A 105 6.91 19.69 -6.64
N TYR A 106 7.83 18.82 -6.20
CA TYR A 106 7.51 17.62 -5.46
C TYR A 106 8.20 17.66 -4.11
N GLU A 107 7.44 17.28 -3.09
CA GLU A 107 7.95 17.03 -1.74
C GLU A 107 7.84 15.55 -1.41
N SER A 108 8.84 14.97 -0.73
CA SER A 108 8.84 13.55 -0.39
C SER A 108 9.05 13.30 1.09
N TYR A 109 8.36 12.26 1.59
CA TYR A 109 8.43 11.76 2.96
C TYR A 109 8.74 10.26 2.94
N ASN A 110 9.75 9.82 3.66
CA ASN A 110 10.16 8.45 3.81
C ASN A 110 10.19 8.06 5.28
N PHE A 111 9.09 7.47 5.74
CA PHE A 111 8.91 7.11 7.15
C PHE A 111 9.68 5.85 7.55
N GLY A 112 10.17 5.06 6.59
CA GLY A 112 10.84 3.79 6.88
C GLY A 112 9.95 2.79 7.64
N MET A 113 10.57 1.76 8.24
CA MET A 113 9.98 0.82 9.22
C MET A 113 8.55 0.30 8.92
N GLY A 114 8.23 -0.01 7.67
CA GLY A 114 6.92 -0.53 7.29
C GLY A 114 5.79 0.50 7.19
N GLN A 115 6.09 1.80 7.29
CA GLN A 115 5.12 2.88 7.03
C GLN A 115 5.16 3.35 5.57
N GLY A 116 6.28 3.10 4.89
CA GLY A 116 6.48 3.40 3.49
C GLY A 116 6.88 4.83 3.21
N ALA A 117 6.88 5.17 1.91
CA ALA A 117 7.23 6.50 1.43
C ALA A 117 6.10 7.10 0.61
N PHE A 118 5.97 8.42 0.70
CA PHE A 118 4.96 9.23 0.01
C PHE A 118 5.62 10.42 -0.66
N ALA A 119 5.03 10.88 -1.76
CA ALA A 119 5.41 12.16 -2.36
C ALA A 119 4.19 12.95 -2.80
N PHE A 120 4.34 14.27 -2.80
CA PHE A 120 3.29 15.23 -3.07
C PHE A 120 3.72 16.14 -4.20
N GLY A 121 2.99 16.11 -5.30
CA GLY A 121 3.09 17.16 -6.31
C GLY A 121 2.31 18.37 -5.82
N VAL A 122 2.98 19.50 -5.63
CA VAL A 122 2.41 20.73 -5.07
C VAL A 122 2.41 21.81 -6.14
N ASN A 123 1.27 22.47 -6.33
CA ASN A 123 1.15 23.56 -7.29
C ASN A 123 1.62 24.89 -6.69
N LYS A 124 1.65 25.96 -7.50
CA LYS A 124 2.08 27.30 -7.06
C LYS A 124 1.26 27.87 -5.91
N ALA A 125 0.00 27.44 -5.78
CA ALA A 125 -0.91 27.85 -4.71
C ALA A 125 -0.76 27.03 -3.42
N GLY A 126 0.19 26.08 -3.37
CA GLY A 126 0.40 25.22 -2.20
C GLY A 126 -0.64 24.10 -2.07
N VAL A 127 -1.38 23.78 -3.13
CA VAL A 127 -2.36 22.68 -3.15
C VAL A 127 -1.74 21.44 -3.76
N ILE A 128 -1.94 20.29 -3.11
CA ILE A 128 -1.44 19.01 -3.59
C ILE A 128 -2.27 18.58 -4.80
N TYR A 129 -1.64 18.44 -5.96
CA TYR A 129 -2.28 17.95 -7.19
C TYR A 129 -1.94 16.49 -7.50
N ASP A 130 -0.82 15.95 -7.00
CA ASP A 130 -0.42 14.55 -7.19
C ASP A 130 -0.11 13.91 -5.82
N LEU A 131 -0.79 12.81 -5.51
CA LEU A 131 -0.56 12.00 -4.31
C LEU A 131 0.14 10.70 -4.72
N ARG A 132 1.40 10.52 -4.32
CA ARG A 132 2.17 9.30 -4.62
C ARG A 132 2.36 8.45 -3.38
N ASN A 133 2.16 7.15 -3.53
CA ASN A 133 2.49 6.15 -2.52
C ASN A 133 3.46 5.13 -3.12
N PHE A 134 4.65 5.01 -2.53
CA PHE A 134 5.70 4.07 -2.94
C PHE A 134 5.58 2.71 -2.25
N GLY A 135 4.69 2.58 -1.27
CA GLY A 135 4.55 1.40 -0.42
C GLY A 135 5.70 1.27 0.58
N GLU A 136 5.72 0.13 1.25
CA GLU A 136 6.72 -0.20 2.25
C GLU A 136 8.04 -0.62 1.59
N SER A 137 9.16 -0.14 2.14
CA SER A 137 10.50 -0.50 1.64
C SER A 137 11.05 -1.79 2.25
N VAL A 138 10.52 -2.20 3.41
CA VAL A 138 11.05 -3.34 4.19
C VAL A 138 10.56 -4.69 3.68
N ASP A 139 9.31 -4.78 3.23
CA ASP A 139 8.73 -6.00 2.67
C ASP A 139 8.07 -5.69 1.32
N GLN A 140 8.72 -6.15 0.25
CA GLN A 140 8.24 -5.98 -1.11
C GLN A 140 7.17 -7.02 -1.51
N SER A 141 6.91 -8.01 -0.66
CA SER A 141 5.88 -9.04 -0.87
C SER A 141 4.48 -8.57 -0.48
N VAL A 142 4.37 -7.40 0.17
CA VAL A 142 3.11 -6.81 0.63
C VAL A 142 2.84 -5.43 0.00
N GLY A 143 1.62 -4.93 0.19
CA GLY A 143 1.25 -3.58 -0.21
C GLY A 143 1.41 -3.30 -1.71
N ILE A 144 1.85 -2.09 -2.05
CA ILE A 144 1.96 -1.63 -3.45
C ILE A 144 3.03 -2.39 -4.22
N LYS A 145 4.17 -2.71 -3.57
CA LYS A 145 5.29 -3.44 -4.19
C LYS A 145 4.91 -4.87 -4.59
N SER A 146 3.93 -5.47 -3.92
CA SER A 146 3.42 -6.80 -4.27
C SER A 146 2.62 -6.82 -5.59
N LEU A 147 2.12 -5.66 -6.04
CA LEU A 147 1.24 -5.59 -7.19
C LEU A 147 2.01 -5.72 -8.50
N THR A 148 1.35 -6.26 -9.52
CA THR A 148 1.90 -6.39 -10.86
C THR A 148 0.92 -5.83 -11.88
N PHE A 149 1.42 -5.39 -13.04
CA PHE A 149 0.58 -4.93 -14.14
C PHE A 149 -0.45 -5.98 -14.59
N ALA A 150 -0.08 -7.26 -14.57
CA ALA A 150 -0.99 -8.36 -14.90
C ALA A 150 -2.14 -8.48 -13.89
N ALA A 151 -1.86 -8.36 -12.59
CA ALA A 151 -2.89 -8.37 -11.55
C ALA A 151 -3.84 -7.16 -11.67
N VAL A 152 -3.30 -5.98 -12.01
CA VAL A 152 -4.11 -4.78 -12.26
C VAL A 152 -5.03 -4.98 -13.45
N ILE A 153 -4.53 -5.46 -14.59
CA ILE A 153 -5.35 -5.73 -15.78
C ILE A 153 -6.43 -6.78 -15.48
N LYS A 154 -6.06 -7.87 -14.77
CA LYS A 154 -7.01 -8.92 -14.38
C LYS A 154 -8.14 -8.39 -13.51
N THR A 155 -7.87 -7.37 -12.69
CA THR A 155 -8.85 -6.83 -11.72
C THR A 155 -9.68 -5.68 -12.30
N LEU A 156 -9.05 -4.74 -13.00
CA LEU A 156 -9.67 -3.49 -13.46
C LEU A 156 -9.94 -3.45 -14.98
N GLY A 157 -9.48 -4.46 -15.73
CA GLY A 157 -9.46 -4.44 -17.18
C GLY A 157 -8.28 -3.66 -17.75
N MET A 158 -8.27 -3.43 -19.07
CA MET A 158 -7.21 -2.67 -19.73
C MET A 158 -7.28 -1.19 -19.33
N PRO A 159 -6.12 -0.52 -19.12
CA PRO A 159 -6.10 0.92 -18.85
C PRO A 159 -6.58 1.69 -20.08
N LYS A 160 -7.14 2.89 -19.86
CA LYS A 160 -7.53 3.78 -20.96
C LYS A 160 -6.31 4.31 -21.70
N GLU A 161 -5.21 4.51 -20.99
CA GLU A 161 -3.96 4.99 -21.56
C GLU A 161 -2.77 4.26 -20.96
N VAL A 162 -1.76 4.03 -21.79
CA VAL A 162 -0.44 3.57 -21.37
C VAL A 162 0.55 4.65 -21.73
N ARG A 163 1.25 5.18 -20.72
CA ARG A 163 2.30 6.20 -20.90
C ARG A 163 3.65 5.59 -20.54
N PHE A 164 4.72 6.20 -21.06
CA PHE A 164 6.09 5.82 -20.75
C PHE A 164 6.86 7.04 -20.29
N SER A 165 7.69 6.89 -19.26
CA SER A 165 8.55 7.96 -18.75
C SER A 165 9.92 7.37 -18.43
N GLY A 166 10.92 7.69 -19.25
CA GLY A 166 12.23 7.05 -19.15
C GLY A 166 12.14 5.52 -19.28
N THR A 167 12.54 4.82 -18.23
CA THR A 167 12.45 3.36 -18.14
C THR A 167 11.12 2.84 -17.62
N ASP A 168 10.21 3.74 -17.24
CA ASP A 168 8.99 3.38 -16.53
C ASP A 168 7.81 3.29 -17.50
N LYS A 169 6.93 2.37 -17.19
CA LYS A 169 5.63 2.16 -17.83
C LYS A 169 4.55 2.56 -16.85
N ILE A 170 3.55 3.27 -17.36
CA ILE A 170 2.49 3.87 -16.55
C ILE A 170 1.16 3.42 -17.12
N TYR A 171 0.36 2.72 -16.32
CA TYR A 171 -1.03 2.42 -16.65
C TYR A 171 -1.92 3.47 -16.02
N VAL A 172 -2.66 4.19 -16.86
CA VAL A 172 -3.54 5.28 -16.43
C VAL A 172 -5.00 4.83 -16.50
N TYR A 173 -5.64 4.84 -15.34
CA TYR A 173 -7.07 4.61 -15.18
C TYR A 173 -7.75 5.92 -14.81
N HIS A 174 -9.03 6.03 -15.17
CA HIS A 174 -9.85 7.21 -14.91
C HIS A 174 -11.00 6.80 -13.98
N PRO A 175 -10.75 6.67 -12.66
CA PRO A 175 -11.77 6.27 -11.69
C PRO A 175 -12.92 7.28 -11.59
N ALA A 176 -12.65 8.57 -11.81
CA ALA A 176 -13.63 9.65 -11.88
C ALA A 176 -13.17 10.72 -12.87
N ALA A 177 -14.07 11.57 -13.35
CA ALA A 177 -13.72 12.63 -14.31
C ALA A 177 -12.67 13.62 -13.77
N ALA A 178 -12.59 13.77 -12.45
CA ALA A 178 -11.66 14.69 -11.80
C ALA A 178 -10.27 14.09 -11.52
N TYR A 179 -10.10 12.76 -11.61
CA TYR A 179 -8.92 12.06 -11.11
C TYR A 179 -8.38 11.01 -12.06
N GLU A 180 -7.06 10.99 -12.21
CA GLU A 180 -6.32 9.89 -12.84
C GLU A 180 -5.69 9.02 -11.74
N LEU A 181 -5.83 7.70 -11.85
CA LEU A 181 -5.08 6.72 -11.08
C LEU A 181 -3.98 6.13 -11.95
N LYS A 182 -2.72 6.28 -11.53
CA LYS A 182 -1.54 5.80 -12.25
C LYS A 182 -0.93 4.65 -11.47
N PHE A 183 -0.68 3.54 -12.16
CA PHE A 183 0.18 2.46 -11.67
C PHE A 183 1.50 2.55 -12.42
N VAL A 184 2.61 2.75 -11.71
CA VAL A 184 3.93 2.99 -12.29
C VAL A 184 4.86 1.84 -11.91
N GLY A 185 5.63 1.36 -12.88
CA GLY A 185 6.61 0.29 -12.68
C GLY A 185 7.54 0.16 -13.88
N PRO A 186 8.55 -0.73 -13.84
CA PRO A 186 9.53 -0.83 -14.90
C PRO A 186 8.89 -1.33 -16.20
N SER A 187 9.27 -0.70 -17.31
CA SER A 187 8.82 -1.10 -18.65
C SER A 187 9.43 -2.43 -19.09
N LYS A 188 10.67 -2.70 -18.67
CA LYS A 188 11.43 -3.92 -18.95
C LYS A 188 11.93 -4.53 -17.65
N VAL A 189 11.88 -5.85 -17.56
CA VAL A 189 12.47 -6.62 -16.46
C VAL A 189 13.42 -7.67 -17.01
N ALA A 190 14.45 -8.00 -16.23
CA ALA A 190 15.37 -9.08 -16.59
C ALA A 190 14.59 -10.40 -16.77
N LYS A 191 15.04 -11.24 -17.71
CA LYS A 191 14.40 -12.52 -18.01
C LYS A 191 14.30 -13.36 -16.73
N GLY A 192 13.09 -13.86 -16.43
CA GLY A 192 12.81 -14.63 -15.23
C GLY A 192 12.43 -13.81 -13.99
N LYS A 193 12.41 -12.47 -14.07
CA LYS A 193 11.90 -11.58 -13.01
C LYS A 193 10.48 -11.10 -13.32
N ILE A 194 9.73 -10.81 -12.26
CA ILE A 194 8.38 -10.26 -12.35
C ILE A 194 8.46 -8.72 -12.30
N ALA A 195 7.69 -8.06 -13.16
CA ALA A 195 7.53 -6.60 -13.14
C ALA A 195 6.52 -6.20 -12.07
N HIS A 196 7.05 -5.78 -10.93
CA HIS A 196 6.29 -5.22 -9.82
C HIS A 196 6.00 -3.74 -10.03
N ILE A 197 4.96 -3.24 -9.37
CA ILE A 197 4.60 -1.83 -9.37
C ILE A 197 5.48 -1.12 -8.34
N ASP A 198 6.13 -0.04 -8.76
CA ASP A 198 7.01 0.76 -7.92
C ASP A 198 6.20 1.71 -7.05
N HIS A 199 5.21 2.38 -7.62
CA HIS A 199 4.36 3.30 -6.90
C HIS A 199 3.01 3.48 -7.60
N ILE A 200 2.07 4.05 -6.85
CA ILE A 200 0.79 4.50 -7.38
C ILE A 200 0.63 6.00 -7.18
N ASN A 201 -0.16 6.62 -8.05
CA ASN A 201 -0.36 8.05 -8.04
C ASN A 201 -1.84 8.36 -8.25
N VAL A 202 -2.39 9.28 -7.47
CA VAL A 202 -3.71 9.87 -7.72
C VAL A 202 -3.54 11.34 -8.05
N TYR A 203 -3.86 11.69 -9.29
CA TYR A 203 -3.54 12.97 -9.89
C TYR A 203 -4.81 13.74 -10.25
N SER A 204 -4.81 15.04 -9.94
CA SER A 204 -5.86 15.99 -10.29
C SER A 204 -5.36 16.97 -11.35
N ALA A 205 -5.78 16.75 -12.61
CA ALA A 205 -5.40 17.62 -13.73
C ALA A 205 -5.86 19.07 -13.51
N LYS A 206 -7.04 19.26 -12.92
CA LYS A 206 -7.58 20.58 -12.60
C LYS A 206 -6.68 21.36 -11.65
N ALA A 207 -6.17 20.71 -10.59
CA ALA A 207 -5.32 21.38 -9.61
C ALA A 207 -3.89 21.60 -10.12
N ALA A 208 -3.39 20.70 -10.98
CA ALA A 208 -2.07 20.83 -11.58
C ALA A 208 -1.96 22.01 -12.57
N ALA A 209 -3.09 22.46 -13.12
CA ALA A 209 -3.16 23.59 -14.05
C ALA A 209 -3.19 24.96 -13.38
N GLN A 210 -3.19 25.01 -12.04
CA GLN A 210 -3.19 26.25 -11.23
C GLN A 210 -1.76 26.68 -10.89
#